data_AF-A0A432MQX6-F1
#
_entry.id   AF-A0A432MQX6-F1
#
_cell.length_a   1.000
_cell.length_b   1.000
_cell.length_c   1.000
_cell.angle_alpha   90.00
_cell.angle_beta   90.00
_cell.angle_gamma   90.00
#
_symmetry.space_group_name_H-M   'P 1'
#
loop_
_entity.id
_entity.type
_entity.pdbx_description
1 polymer ?
#
loop_
_entity_poly.entity_id
_entity_poly.type
_entity_poly.pdbx_seq_one_letter_code
_entity_poly.pdbx_strand_id
1 'polypeptide(L)'
;MSLEQWQIERRRQFGRAQDFRMTNAGDEPVFSEFLVTNPSSRRTYLVRIRGTEPGANVCSCPDFASNELGTCKHVEFVIGRLARGRKTAKLLREGFEPP
;
A
#
# COMPACT_ATOMS: atom_id res chain seq x y z
N MET A 1 22.02 8.98 2.97
CA MET A 1 20.55 8.79 2.86
C MET A 1 19.88 10.07 3.31
N SER A 2 18.91 10.58 2.55
CA SER A 2 18.17 11.80 2.93
C SER A 2 17.13 11.51 4.03
N LEU A 3 16.62 12.55 4.68
CA LEU A 3 15.54 12.43 5.67
C LEU A 3 14.29 11.78 5.05
N GLU A 4 13.92 12.19 3.85
CA GLU A 4 12.78 11.65 3.09
C GLU A 4 12.96 10.15 2.82
N GLN A 5 14.12 9.75 2.30
CA GLN A 5 14.45 8.34 2.03
C GLN A 5 14.34 7.50 3.31
N TRP A 6 14.89 7.99 4.42
CA TRP A 6 14.77 7.33 5.71
C TRP A 6 13.31 7.18 6.16
N GLN A 7 12.48 8.21 5.99
CA GLN A 7 11.08 8.17 6.37
C GLN A 7 10.25 7.20 5.50
N ILE A 8 10.60 7.08 4.21
CA ILE A 8 10.01 6.09 3.29
C ILE A 8 10.41 4.67 3.71
N GLU A 9 11.70 4.43 3.95
CA GLU A 9 12.20 3.11 4.38
C GLU A 9 11.58 2.66 5.70
N ARG A 10 11.40 3.59 6.64
CA ARG A 10 10.69 3.31 7.90
C ARG A 10 9.26 2.84 7.63
N ARG A 11 8.52 3.49 6.73
CA ARG A 11 7.16 3.08 6.35
C ARG A 11 7.15 1.73 5.65
N ARG A 12 8.11 1.46 4.77
CA ARG A 12 8.30 0.15 4.11
C ARG A 12 8.53 -0.95 5.13
N GLN A 13 9.45 -0.75 6.08
CA GLN A 13 9.77 -1.73 7.10
C GLN A 13 8.59 -2.00 8.04
N PHE A 14 8.07 -0.94 8.68
CA PHE A 14 7.02 -1.11 9.69
C PHE A 14 5.65 -1.40 9.08
N GLY A 15 5.33 -0.85 7.92
CA GLY A 15 4.08 -1.09 7.20
C GLY A 15 3.89 -2.57 6.84
N ARG A 16 4.94 -3.23 6.36
CA ARG A 16 4.89 -4.66 5.98
C ARG A 16 4.77 -5.62 7.17
N ALA A 17 5.06 -5.13 8.37
CA ALA A 17 4.96 -5.87 9.63
C ALA A 17 3.64 -5.62 10.37
N GLN A 18 2.73 -4.80 9.84
CA GLN A 18 1.44 -4.53 10.49
C GLN A 18 0.48 -5.71 10.36
N ASP A 19 -0.30 -5.95 11.41
CA ASP A 19 -1.40 -6.93 11.44
C ASP A 19 -2.74 -6.35 10.95
N PHE A 20 -2.69 -5.54 9.88
CA PHE A 20 -3.93 -5.01 9.30
C PHE A 20 -4.74 -6.11 8.61
N ARG A 21 -6.05 -5.92 8.57
CA ARG A 21 -6.94 -6.73 7.74
C ARG A 21 -7.09 -6.07 6.38
N MET A 22 -7.10 -6.88 5.32
CA MET A 22 -7.18 -6.42 3.94
C MET A 22 -8.35 -7.09 3.23
N THR A 23 -9.20 -6.29 2.60
CA THR A 23 -10.27 -6.78 1.71
C THR A 23 -10.11 -6.10 0.37
N ASN A 24 -10.13 -6.86 -0.73
CA ASN A 24 -10.18 -6.30 -2.07
C ASN A 24 -11.61 -5.81 -2.35
N ALA A 25 -11.76 -4.55 -2.74
CA ALA A 25 -13.04 -3.90 -3.03
C ALA A 25 -13.30 -3.73 -4.54
N GLY A 26 -12.33 -4.09 -5.38
CA GLY A 26 -12.49 -4.13 -6.84
C GLY A 26 -12.27 -5.52 -7.42
N ASP A 27 -12.36 -5.61 -8.74
CA ASP A 27 -12.34 -6.88 -9.47
C ASP A 27 -10.92 -7.37 -9.79
N GLU A 28 -9.97 -6.43 -9.91
CA GLU A 28 -8.59 -6.74 -10.23
C GLU A 28 -7.83 -7.31 -9.02
N PRO A 29 -6.95 -8.31 -9.19
CA PRO A 29 -6.26 -8.95 -8.07
C PRO A 29 -5.13 -8.11 -7.47
N VAL A 30 -4.61 -7.11 -8.21
CA VAL A 30 -3.47 -6.29 -7.80
C VAL A 30 -3.75 -4.80 -7.94
N PHE A 31 -4.04 -4.33 -9.15
CA PHE A 31 -4.22 -2.91 -9.41
C PHE A 31 -5.65 -2.47 -9.11
N SER A 32 -6.03 -2.67 -7.85
CA SER A 32 -7.40 -2.51 -7.35
C SER A 32 -7.45 -1.52 -6.19
N GLU A 33 -8.62 -1.42 -5.60
CA GLU A 33 -8.89 -0.73 -4.36
C GLU A 33 -9.01 -1.74 -3.22
N PHE A 34 -8.34 -1.46 -2.11
CA PHE A 34 -8.31 -2.32 -0.94
C PHE A 34 -8.78 -1.56 0.28
N LEU A 35 -9.69 -2.17 1.04
CA LEU A 35 -10.06 -1.71 2.37
C LEU A 35 -9.07 -2.29 3.38
N VAL A 36 -8.30 -1.41 4.01
CA VAL A 36 -7.30 -1.76 5.02
C VAL A 36 -7.80 -1.34 6.38
N THR A 37 -8.09 -2.32 7.24
CA THR A 37 -8.63 -2.10 8.57
C THR A 37 -7.57 -2.33 9.63
N ASN A 38 -7.34 -1.33 10.49
CA ASN A 38 -6.49 -1.46 11.65
C ASN A 38 -7.30 -2.07 12.81
N PRO A 39 -6.99 -3.29 13.28
CA PRO A 39 -7.76 -3.94 14.33
C PRO A 39 -7.69 -3.21 15.68
N SER A 40 -6.58 -2.52 15.98
CA SER A 40 -6.41 -1.79 17.24
C SER A 40 -7.27 -0.52 17.30
N SER A 41 -7.31 0.26 16.22
CA SER A 41 -8.10 1.51 16.19
C SER A 41 -9.50 1.35 15.60
N ARG A 42 -9.81 0.18 15.01
CA ARG A 42 -11.04 -0.13 14.25
C ARG A 42 -11.30 0.80 13.06
N ARG A 43 -10.30 1.57 12.62
CA ARG A 43 -10.41 2.44 11.45
C ARG A 43 -10.12 1.66 10.17
N THR A 44 -10.89 1.94 9.14
CA THR A 44 -10.70 1.39 7.79
C THR A 44 -10.35 2.52 6.83
N TYR A 45 -9.34 2.28 5.99
CA TYR A 45 -8.90 3.23 4.97
C TYR A 45 -8.95 2.55 3.60
N LEU A 46 -9.29 3.33 2.57
CA LEU A 46 -9.24 2.92 1.19
C LEU A 46 -7.81 3.11 0.68
N VAL A 47 -7.27 2.09 0.04
CA VAL A 47 -5.94 2.09 -0.58
C VAL A 47 -6.08 1.70 -2.03
N ARG A 48 -5.72 2.59 -2.96
CA ARG A 48 -5.70 2.32 -4.40
C ARG A 48 -4.27 2.02 -4.83
N ILE A 49 -4.04 0.85 -5.42
CA ILE A 49 -2.72 0.40 -5.86
C ILE A 49 -2.59 0.55 -7.38
N ARG A 50 -1.54 1.23 -7.84
CA ARG A 50 -1.16 1.37 -9.27
C ARG A 50 0.33 1.13 -9.51
N GLY A 51 1.11 0.81 -8.49
CA GLY A 51 2.53 0.48 -8.66
C GLY A 51 3.23 0.17 -7.34
N THR A 52 4.53 -0.13 -7.40
CA THR A 52 5.36 -0.39 -6.21
C THR A 52 6.09 0.84 -5.70
N GLU A 53 6.17 1.89 -6.50
CA GLU A 53 6.90 3.11 -6.17
C GLU A 53 6.06 4.10 -5.33
N PRO A 54 6.70 4.89 -4.46
CA PRO A 54 6.04 6.02 -3.81
C PRO A 54 5.45 6.98 -4.86
N GLY A 55 4.27 7.52 -4.59
CA GLY A 55 3.55 8.42 -5.50
C GLY A 55 2.67 7.73 -6.54
N ALA A 56 2.88 6.43 -6.80
CA ALA A 56 2.00 5.68 -7.69
C ALA A 56 0.65 5.32 -7.05
N ASN A 57 0.58 5.31 -5.72
CA ASN A 57 -0.53 4.78 -4.95
C ASN A 57 -1.24 5.89 -4.17
N VAL A 58 -2.51 5.67 -3.82
CA VAL A 58 -3.28 6.63 -3.00
C VAL A 58 -3.84 5.92 -1.77
N CYS A 59 -3.83 6.60 -0.63
CA CYS A 59 -4.47 6.11 0.59
C CYS A 59 -5.30 7.21 1.25
N SER A 60 -6.49 6.87 1.77
CA SER A 60 -7.37 7.80 2.47
C SER A 60 -6.98 8.09 3.93
N CYS A 61 -5.83 7.60 4.40
CA CYS A 61 -5.43 7.79 5.80
C CYS A 61 -4.78 9.17 6.04
N PRO A 62 -4.89 9.73 7.27
CA PRO A 62 -4.33 11.05 7.59
C PRO A 62 -2.82 11.17 7.34
N ASP A 63 -2.02 10.13 7.64
CA ASP A 63 -0.56 10.14 7.41
C ASP A 63 -0.23 10.38 5.93
N PHE A 64 -0.92 9.69 5.01
CA PHE A 64 -0.71 9.84 3.58
C PHE A 64 -1.06 11.25 3.10
N ALA A 65 -2.15 11.82 3.62
CA ALA A 65 -2.63 13.14 3.22
C ALA A 65 -1.67 14.29 3.62
N SER A 66 -0.81 14.08 4.62
CA SER A 66 0.02 15.15 5.19
C SER A 66 1.53 14.94 5.08
N ASN A 67 2.01 13.76 4.68
CA ASN A 67 3.44 13.44 4.76
C ASN A 67 4.27 13.76 3.51
N GLU A 68 3.63 14.00 2.36
CA GLU A 68 4.26 14.30 1.06
C GLU A 68 5.22 13.22 0.50
N LEU A 69 5.31 12.05 1.15
CA LEU A 69 6.22 10.97 0.77
C LEU A 69 5.67 10.06 -0.34
N GLY A 70 4.40 10.24 -0.72
CA GLY A 70 3.73 9.37 -1.68
C GLY A 70 3.53 7.92 -1.19
N THR A 71 3.72 7.65 0.11
CA THR A 71 3.48 6.34 0.73
C THR A 71 3.07 6.48 2.20
N CYS A 72 2.47 5.44 2.74
CA CYS A 72 2.13 5.32 4.15
C CYS A 72 2.19 3.85 4.56
N LYS A 73 2.06 3.58 5.86
CA LYS A 73 2.06 2.19 6.37
C LYS A 73 1.00 1.29 5.72
N HIS A 74 -0.15 1.84 5.31
CA HIS A 74 -1.23 1.06 4.68
C HIS A 74 -0.89 0.68 3.23
N VAL A 75 -0.31 1.61 2.46
CA VAL A 75 0.18 1.34 1.11
C VAL A 75 1.25 0.23 1.15
N GLU A 76 2.24 0.39 2.02
CA GLU A 76 3.34 -0.57 2.15
C GLU A 76 2.89 -1.95 2.66
N PHE A 77 1.88 -1.97 3.54
CA PHE A 77 1.24 -3.21 3.96
C PHE A 77 0.59 -3.93 2.78
N VAL A 78 -0.19 -3.24 1.95
CA VAL A 78 -0.88 -3.84 0.80
C VAL A 78 0.12 -4.35 -0.24
N ILE A 79 1.11 -3.53 -0.63
CA ILE A 79 2.17 -3.94 -1.55
C ILE A 79 2.90 -5.17 -1.01
N GLY A 80 3.29 -5.15 0.27
CA GLY A 80 3.94 -6.29 0.90
C GLY A 80 3.07 -7.55 0.94
N ARG A 81 1.77 -7.41 1.17
CA ARG A 81 0.81 -8.53 1.18
C ARG A 81 0.64 -9.13 -0.21
N LEU A 82 0.53 -8.30 -1.25
CA LEU A 82 0.42 -8.72 -2.64
C LEU A 82 1.72 -9.37 -3.16
N ALA A 83 2.89 -8.85 -2.77
CA ALA A 83 4.17 -9.39 -3.16
C ALA A 83 4.47 -10.80 -2.59
N ARG A 84 3.75 -11.24 -1.55
CA ARG A 84 3.88 -12.61 -1.00
C ARG A 84 3.19 -13.67 -1.85
N GLY A 85 2.18 -13.30 -2.64
CA GLY A 85 1.45 -14.25 -3.51
C GLY A 85 2.17 -14.45 -4.84
N ARG A 86 2.33 -15.70 -5.30
CA ARG A 86 3.04 -15.98 -6.56
C ARG A 86 2.45 -15.28 -7.79
N LYS A 87 1.11 -15.35 -7.95
CA LYS A 87 0.39 -14.72 -9.08
C LYS A 87 0.40 -13.19 -8.97
N THR A 88 0.07 -12.66 -7.80
CA THR A 88 0.02 -11.22 -7.53
C THR A 88 1.40 -10.57 -7.61
N ALA A 89 2.46 -11.24 -7.17
CA ALA A 89 3.84 -10.76 -7.33
C ALA A 89 4.30 -10.72 -8.79
N LYS A 90 3.82 -11.65 -9.63
CA LYS A 90 4.06 -11.59 -11.08
C LYS A 90 3.41 -10.34 -11.68
N LEU A 91 2.12 -10.13 -11.41
CA LEU A 91 1.36 -8.97 -11.90
C LEU A 91 1.94 -7.63 -11.40
N LEU A 92 2.37 -7.55 -10.14
CA LEU A 92 3.04 -6.36 -9.60
C LEU A 92 4.32 -5.99 -10.37
N ARG A 93 5.06 -7.00 -10.86
CA ARG A 93 6.29 -6.79 -11.65
C ARG A 93 5.98 -6.44 -13.11
N GLU A 94 4.87 -6.93 -13.64
CA GLU A 94 4.41 -6.60 -14.99
C GLU A 94 3.94 -5.14 -15.07
N GLY A 95 3.47 -4.57 -13.96
CA GLY A 95 3.12 -3.15 -13.86
C GLY A 95 1.66 -2.86 -14.21
N PHE A 96 1.24 -1.63 -13.96
CA PHE A 96 -0.14 -1.18 -14.19
C PHE A 96 -0.28 -0.64 -15.61
N GLU A 97 -1.23 -1.20 -16.38
CA GLU A 97 -1.66 -0.66 -17.66
C GLU A 97 -3.07 -0.05 -17.48
N PRO A 98 -3.24 1.27 -17.72
CA PRO A 98 -4.57 1.87 -17.73
C PRO A 98 -5.36 1.39 -18.98
N PRO A 99 -6.68 1.20 -18.87
CA PRO A 99 -7.54 0.87 -20.01
C PRO A 99 -7.64 2.02 -21.03
#